data_AF-A0A511WWJ2-F1
#
_entry.id   AF-A0A511WWJ2-F1
#
_cell.length_a   1.000
_cell.length_b   1.000
_cell.length_c   1.000
_cell.angle_alpha   90.00
_cell.angle_beta   90.00
_cell.angle_gamma   90.00
#
_symmetry.space_group_name_H-M   'P 1'
#
loop_
_entity.id
_entity.type
_entity.pdbx_description
1 polymer ?
#
loop_
_entity_poly.entity_id
_entity_poly.type
_entity_poly.pdbx_seq_one_letter_code
_entity_poly.pdbx_strand_id
1 'polypeptide(L)' 'MLEFYTRKDVAENLDVTLNDVDKWIREGKLIESKQGIATEQLRTREQIIRLHPRFFIEREAELDQIPKKDDEDDSSQ' A
#
# COMPACT_ATOMS: atom_id res chain seq x y z
N MET A 1 -4.22 -1.15 24.46
CA MET A 1 -3.49 0.10 24.17
C MET A 1 -3.71 0.38 22.70
N LEU A 2 -3.91 1.63 22.29
CA LEU A 2 -3.87 1.96 20.86
C LEU A 2 -2.43 1.81 20.40
N GLU A 3 -2.20 0.84 19.52
CA GLU A 3 -0.92 0.69 18.82
C GLU A 3 -0.96 1.53 17.55
N PHE A 4 0.18 2.14 17.22
CA PHE A 4 0.33 2.97 16.05
C PHE A 4 1.42 2.39 15.17
N TYR A 5 1.12 2.27 13.88
CA TYR A 5 2.04 1.83 12.85
C TYR A 5 2.55 3.02 12.06
N THR A 6 3.84 2.97 11.71
CA THR A 6 4.38 3.86 10.69
C THR A 6 3.87 3.44 9.32
N ARG A 7 3.97 4.31 8.32
CA ARG A 7 3.61 3.95 6.93
C ARG A 7 4.34 2.70 6.45
N LYS A 8 5.58 2.48 6.90
CA LYS A 8 6.36 1.27 6.60
C LYS A 8 5.74 0.04 7.24
N ASP A 9 5.39 0.10 8.52
CA ASP A 9 4.76 -1.03 9.19
C ASP A 9 3.40 -1.37 8.56
N VAL A 10 2.64 -0.36 8.11
CA VAL A 10 1.39 -0.57 7.36
C VAL A 10 1.66 -1.23 6.01
N ALA A 11 2.69 -0.78 5.30
CA ALA A 11 3.13 -1.35 4.04
C ALA A 11 3.50 -2.83 4.20
N GLU A 12 4.30 -3.16 5.22
CA GLU A 12 4.72 -4.52 5.51
C GLU A 12 3.57 -5.40 6.01
N ASN A 13 2.71 -4.91 6.91
CA ASN A 13 1.56 -5.68 7.41
C ASN A 13 0.55 -6.04 6.33
N LEU A 14 0.35 -5.16 5.36
CA LEU A 14 -0.64 -5.35 4.30
C LEU A 14 -0.02 -5.91 3.01
N ASP A 15 1.30 -6.12 3.00
CA ASP A 15 2.11 -6.54 1.84
C ASP A 15 1.89 -5.59 0.63
N VAL A 16 2.15 -4.30 0.86
CA VAL A 16 1.87 -3.20 -0.07
C VAL A 16 3.04 -2.25 -0.18
N THR A 17 3.06 -1.40 -1.21
CA THR A 17 4.10 -0.39 -1.33
C THR A 17 3.80 0.83 -0.45
N LEU A 18 4.82 1.58 -0.06
CA LEU A 18 4.63 2.87 0.63
C LEU A 18 3.78 3.85 -0.19
N ASN A 19 3.88 3.80 -1.52
CA ASN A 19 3.10 4.65 -2.42
C ASN A 19 1.60 4.33 -2.33
N ASP A 20 1.24 3.07 -2.15
CA ASP A 20 -0.15 2.68 -1.89
C ASP A 20 -0.66 3.25 -0.58
N VAL A 21 0.15 3.19 0.48
CA VAL A 21 -0.21 3.76 1.78
C VAL A 21 -0.43 5.26 1.67
N ASP A 22 0.45 5.96 0.95
CA ASP A 22 0.29 7.40 0.64
C ASP A 22 -0.98 7.68 -0.19
N LYS A 23 -1.30 6.84 -1.19
CA LYS A 23 -2.54 6.93 -1.97
C LYS A 23 -3.77 6.80 -1.07
N TRP A 24 -3.77 5.83 -0.15
CA TRP A 24 -4.87 5.64 0.79
C TRP A 24 -5.03 6.80 1.78
N ILE A 25 -3.93 7.41 2.21
CA ILE A 25 -3.98 8.61 3.05
C ILE A 25 -4.59 9.78 2.26
N ARG A 26 -4.17 9.98 1.01
CA ARG A 26 -4.71 11.04 0.12
C ARG A 26 -6.19 10.84 -0.20
N GLU A 27 -6.61 9.60 -0.41
CA GLU A 27 -8.01 9.23 -0.68
C GLU A 27 -8.89 9.25 0.59
N GLY A 28 -8.31 9.54 1.77
CA GLY A 28 -9.03 9.57 3.05
C GLY A 28 -9.42 8.18 3.58
N LYS A 29 -8.84 7.11 3.01
CA LYS A 29 -9.05 5.71 3.44
C LYS A 29 -8.22 5.35 4.68
N LEU A 30 -7.09 6.04 4.88
CA LEU A 30 -6.27 5.99 6.09
C LEU A 30 -6.07 7.40 6.63
N ILE A 31 -6.09 7.54 7.95
CA ILE A 31 -5.81 8.79 8.65
C ILE A 31 -4.49 8.61 9.40
N GLU A 32 -3.46 9.28 8.90
CA GLU A 32 -2.19 9.40 9.61
C GLU A 32 -2.26 10.53 10.64
N SER A 33 -1.96 10.21 11.89
CA SER A 33 -1.84 11.17 12.98
C SER A 33 -0.37 11.46 13.28
N LYS A 34 -0.09 12.42 14.19
CA LYS A 34 1.27 12.68 14.69
C LYS A 34 1.94 11.46 15.34
N GLN A 35 1.15 10.48 15.80
CA GLN A 35 1.62 9.25 16.43
C GLN A 35 1.81 8.11 15.40
N GLY A 36 1.33 8.29 14.16
CA GLY A 36 1.26 7.25 13.13
C GLY A 36 -0.17 6.88 12.76
N ILE A 37 -0.33 5.75 12.09
CA ILE A 37 -1.60 5.17 11.64
C ILE A 37 -2.06 4.20 12.72
N ALA A 38 -3.24 4.43 13.30
CA ALA A 38 -3.75 3.54 14.33
C ALA A 38 -4.01 2.14 13.76
N THR A 39 -3.58 1.09 14.48
CA THR A 39 -3.78 -0.30 14.05
C THR A 39 -5.26 -0.66 13.87
N GLU A 40 -6.15 0.00 14.61
CA GLU A 40 -7.60 -0.14 14.45
C GLU A 40 -8.12 0.31 13.07
N GLN A 41 -7.39 1.17 12.36
CA GLN A 41 -7.72 1.55 10.98
C GLN A 41 -7.28 0.48 9.97
N LEU A 42 -6.29 -0.35 10.33
CA LEU A 42 -5.86 -1.45 9.49
C LEU A 42 -6.88 -2.58 9.59
N ARG A 43 -7.79 -2.62 8.60
CA ARG A 43 -8.66 -3.77 8.41
C ARG A 43 -7.78 -4.97 8.02
N THR A 44 -8.06 -6.13 8.60
CA THR A 44 -7.34 -7.36 8.25
C THR A 44 -7.51 -7.69 6.77
N ARG A 45 -6.55 -8.42 6.18
CA ARG A 45 -6.60 -8.87 4.78
C ARG A 45 -7.96 -9.51 4.43
N GLU A 46 -8.52 -10.29 5.34
CA GLU A 46 -9.85 -10.89 5.19
C GLU A 46 -11.00 -9.87 5.14
N GLN A 47 -10.92 -8.78 5.92
CA GLN A 47 -11.91 -7.71 5.86
C GLN A 47 -11.80 -6.91 4.56
N ILE A 48 -10.58 -6.68 4.07
CA ILE A 48 -10.35 -6.02 2.78
C ILE A 48 -10.89 -6.89 1.64
N ILE A 49 -10.59 -8.19 1.63
CA ILE A 49 -11.14 -9.15 0.64
C ILE A 49 -12.67 -9.23 0.74
N ARG A 50 -13.26 -9.17 1.94
CA ARG A 50 -14.73 -9.16 2.07
C ARG A 50 -15.38 -7.91 1.47
N LEU A 51 -14.76 -6.75 1.60
CA LEU A 51 -15.28 -5.48 1.07
C LEU A 51 -14.96 -5.32 -0.42
N HIS A 52 -13.77 -5.75 -0.82
CA HIS A 52 -13.27 -5.71 -2.19
C HIS A 52 -12.56 -7.03 -2.51
N PRO A 53 -13.30 -8.07 -2.95
CA PRO A 53 -12.73 -9.40 -3.21
C PRO A 53 -11.71 -9.42 -4.34
N ARG A 54 -11.74 -8.41 -5.22
CA ARG A 54 -10.77 -8.24 -6.29
C ARG A 54 -9.63 -7.29 -5.95
N PHE A 55 -9.60 -6.73 -4.73
CA PHE A 55 -8.62 -5.71 -4.35
C PHE A 55 -7.19 -6.15 -4.65
N PHE A 56 -6.82 -7.37 -4.28
CA PHE A 56 -5.47 -7.89 -4.48
C PHE A 56 -5.19 -8.34 -5.93
N ILE A 57 -6.23 -8.76 -6.67
CA ILE A 57 -6.12 -9.21 -8.07
C ILE A 57 -5.95 -8.00 -9.01
N GLU A 58 -6.78 -6.97 -8.82
CA GLU A 58 -6.67 -5.70 -9.55
C GLU A 58 -5.34 -5.01 -9.21
N ARG A 59 -4.83 -5.20 -7.99
CA ARG A 59 -3.52 -4.69 -7.58
C ARG A 59 -2.33 -5.40 -8.17
N GLU A 60 -2.33 -6.74 -8.24
CA GLU A 60 -1.26 -7.46 -8.94
C GLU A 60 -1.19 -6.96 -10.38
N ALA A 61 -2.34 -6.76 -11.03
CA ALA A 61 -2.39 -6.17 -12.36
C ALA A 61 -1.93 -4.69 -12.41
N GLU A 62 -2.21 -3.86 -11.39
CA GLU A 62 -1.67 -2.48 -11.30
C GLU A 62 -0.16 -2.46 -11.06
N LEU A 63 0.37 -3.35 -10.21
CA LEU A 63 1.80 -3.47 -9.89
C LEU A 63 2.60 -4.01 -11.09
N ASP A 64 2.04 -4.94 -11.86
CA ASP A 64 2.63 -5.44 -13.11
C ASP A 64 2.66 -4.35 -14.20
N GLN A 65 1.70 -3.42 -14.16
CA GLN A 65 1.65 -2.26 -15.06
C GLN A 65 2.52 -1.08 -14.63
N ILE A 66 3.13 -1.10 -13.44
CA ILE A 66 4.15 -0.11 -13.11
C ILE A 66 5.34 -0.41 -14.01
N PRO A 67 5.75 0.51 -14.91
CA PRO A 67 6.94 0.29 -15.71
C PRO A 67 8.10 0.08 -14.75
N LYS A 68 8.60 -1.16 -14.69
CA LYS A 68 9.96 -1.39 -14.21
C LYS A 68 10.80 -0.47 -15.09
N LYS A 69 11.46 0.52 -14.49
CA LYS A 69 12.53 1.20 -15.19
C LYS A 69 13.49 0.10 -15.61
N ASP A 70 13.45 -0.25 -16.89
CA ASP A 70 14.63 -0.69 -17.59
C ASP A 70 15.62 0.47 -17.44
N ASP A 71 16.44 0.40 -16.40
CA ASP A 71 17.80 0.93 -16.43
C ASP A 71 18.56 0.09 -17.49
N GLU A 72 18.17 0.22 -18.76
CA GLU A 72 19.06 0.01 -19.91
C GLU A 72 19.52 1.40 -20.35
N ASP A 73 20.48 1.94 -19.59
CA ASP A 73 21.40 2.94 -20.09
C ASP A 73 22.55 2.22 -20.80
N ASP A 74 22.81 2.70 -22.02
CA ASP A 74 24.05 2.57 -22.77
C ASP A 74 24.37 1.17 -23.41
N SER A 75 24.57 1.03 -24.71
CA SER A 75 25.31 1.95 -25.58
C SER A 75 24.75 1.99 -26.99
N SER A 76 24.64 3.23 -27.48
CA SER A 76 24.70 3.53 -28.90
C SER A 76 26.05 3.06 -29.46
N GLN A 77 26.06 2.15 -30.44
CA GLN A 77 27.11 2.05 -31.48
C GLN A 77 26.55 1.43 -32.76
#